data_AF-A0A7S1S506-F1
#
_entry.id   AF-A0A7S1S506-F1
#
_cell.length_a   1.000
_cell.length_b   1.000
_cell.length_c   1.000
_cell.angle_alpha   90.00
_cell.angle_beta   90.00
_cell.angle_gamma   90.00
#
_symmetry.space_group_name_H-M   'P 1'
#
loop_
_entity.id
_entity.type
_entity.pdbx_description
1 polymer ?
#
loop_
_entity_poly.entity_id
_entity_poly.type
_entity_poly.pdbx_seq_one_letter_code
_entity_poly.pdbx_strand_id
1 'polypeptide(L)'
;GSRQSAAPALPEQTLARWMLRGRDSGGMAFAAASSGALGSDGRGQLMMRSSTTSLDERSVQSNPNSLDAFDFTAIEEMDPSLADGHHVVYDREVPFELRVQDAETSPQEVGTLEAIKCKILALGDEGNVQHVRMELSSENDLFFHYTHGVDEHSFRTLQENQKLMIDFTEYTSVVIKMLNNCIKEPHSYLAVFVMQRDGQARLDFIKNMEYKFVELLSCDFVASSEDVVRQHITFRYNSVKSRVALMQARLQDINALVKVKNPSLLLQLQKTAPRMGMKR
;
A
#
# COMPACT_ATOMS: atom_id res chain seq x y z
N GLY A 1 22.44 -44.33 29.21
CA GLY A 1 21.57 -44.15 28.04
C GLY A 1 20.57 -43.07 28.34
N SER A 2 20.65 -41.96 27.62
CA SER A 2 19.64 -40.89 27.57
C SER A 2 20.10 -39.87 26.52
N ARG A 3 19.54 -39.98 25.30
CA ARG A 3 19.86 -39.13 24.15
C ARG A 3 19.20 -37.75 24.33
N GLN A 4 20.00 -36.69 24.26
CA GLN A 4 19.53 -35.32 24.05
C GLN A 4 19.21 -35.13 22.57
N SER A 5 18.02 -34.58 22.28
CA SER A 5 17.59 -34.20 20.94
C SER A 5 18.15 -32.82 20.59
N ALA A 6 19.08 -32.79 19.64
CA ALA A 6 19.54 -31.56 19.00
C ALA A 6 18.58 -31.15 17.88
N ALA A 7 18.18 -29.87 17.84
CA ALA A 7 17.42 -29.28 16.74
C ALA A 7 18.30 -29.19 15.47
N PRO A 8 17.74 -29.33 14.25
CA PRO A 8 18.55 -29.32 13.04
C PRO A 8 18.91 -27.88 12.63
N ALA A 9 20.19 -27.64 12.38
CA ALA A 9 20.70 -26.45 11.72
C ALA A 9 20.33 -26.48 10.22
N LEU A 10 19.85 -25.35 9.69
CA LEU A 10 19.51 -25.20 8.28
C LEU A 10 20.77 -25.18 7.38
N PRO A 11 20.76 -25.78 6.17
CA PRO A 11 21.96 -25.88 5.33
C PRO A 11 22.25 -24.59 4.56
N GLU A 12 23.51 -24.16 4.66
CA GLU A 12 24.16 -22.97 4.09
C GLU A 12 24.14 -22.88 2.53
N GLN A 13 23.62 -23.90 1.83
CA GLN A 13 23.82 -24.05 0.38
C GLN A 13 22.73 -23.41 -0.50
N THR A 14 21.59 -22.99 0.08
CA THR A 14 20.45 -22.50 -0.71
C THR A 14 20.57 -21.00 -1.10
N LEU A 15 21.49 -20.26 -0.47
CA LEU A 15 21.63 -18.80 -0.64
C LEU A 15 22.62 -18.36 -1.74
N ALA A 16 23.54 -19.22 -2.19
CA ALA A 16 24.47 -18.85 -3.27
C ALA A 16 23.75 -18.61 -4.63
N ARG A 17 22.50 -19.05 -4.77
CA ARG A 17 21.67 -18.85 -5.97
C ARG A 17 20.92 -17.50 -6.00
N TRP A 18 20.92 -16.75 -4.88
CA TRP A 18 20.23 -15.46 -4.74
C TRP A 18 20.82 -14.33 -5.59
N MET A 19 22.11 -14.37 -5.94
CA MET A 19 22.79 -13.20 -6.56
C MET A 19 22.56 -13.03 -8.07
N LEU A 20 21.90 -13.95 -8.77
CA LEU A 20 21.97 -14.02 -10.25
C LEU A 20 20.65 -13.80 -11.00
N ARG A 21 19.55 -13.40 -10.35
CA ARG A 21 18.22 -13.39 -11.01
C ARG A 21 17.39 -12.11 -10.89
N GLY A 22 18.02 -10.95 -10.69
CA GLY A 22 17.36 -9.64 -10.72
C GLY A 22 17.50 -8.95 -12.07
N ARG A 23 16.73 -9.38 -13.09
CA ARG A 23 16.46 -8.53 -14.28
C ARG A 23 15.28 -9.07 -15.08
N ASP A 24 14.39 -8.15 -15.43
CA ASP A 24 13.30 -8.22 -16.42
C ASP A 24 11.89 -8.61 -15.93
N SER A 25 11.02 -7.60 -15.91
CA SER A 25 9.64 -7.58 -16.42
C SER A 25 9.08 -6.16 -16.19
N GLY A 26 8.49 -5.43 -17.14
CA GLY A 26 7.82 -5.81 -18.38
C GLY A 26 6.39 -5.29 -18.30
N GLY A 27 6.14 -4.05 -18.75
CA GLY A 27 4.85 -3.37 -18.61
C GLY A 27 3.73 -3.92 -19.50
N MET A 28 2.49 -3.75 -19.06
CA MET A 28 1.28 -4.04 -19.83
C MET A 28 0.41 -2.79 -20.01
N ALA A 29 -0.08 -2.63 -21.24
CA ALA A 29 -0.97 -1.58 -21.70
C ALA A 29 -2.44 -2.03 -21.66
N PHE A 30 -3.34 -1.11 -21.32
CA PHE A 30 -4.80 -1.28 -21.38
C PHE A 30 -5.36 -0.68 -22.67
N ALA A 31 -6.25 -1.42 -23.34
CA ALA A 31 -7.02 -0.96 -24.49
C ALA A 31 -8.43 -0.50 -24.04
N ALA A 32 -8.90 0.63 -24.57
CA ALA A 32 -10.24 1.18 -24.34
C ALA A 32 -11.10 1.06 -25.61
N ALA A 33 -12.33 0.57 -25.44
CA ALA A 33 -13.34 0.51 -26.48
C ALA A 33 -14.24 1.76 -26.42
N SER A 34 -14.43 2.39 -27.58
CA SER A 34 -15.31 3.55 -27.79
C SER A 34 -16.68 3.10 -28.29
N SER A 35 -17.74 3.65 -27.69
CA SER A 35 -19.12 3.56 -28.19
C SER A 35 -19.61 4.97 -28.52
N GLY A 36 -20.24 5.08 -29.70
CA GLY A 36 -20.62 6.33 -30.34
C GLY A 36 -21.93 6.94 -29.82
N ALA A 37 -22.08 8.24 -30.09
CA ALA A 37 -23.33 8.96 -29.93
C ALA A 37 -23.65 9.73 -31.22
N LEU A 38 -24.90 9.56 -31.66
CA LEU A 38 -25.60 10.28 -32.71
C LEU A 38 -25.83 11.74 -32.29
N GLY A 39 -25.71 12.68 -33.22
CA GLY A 39 -26.10 14.08 -33.05
C GLY A 39 -26.98 14.53 -34.22
N SER A 40 -28.18 15.00 -33.89
CA SER A 40 -29.15 15.60 -34.81
C SER A 40 -29.24 17.11 -34.62
N ASP A 41 -29.46 17.77 -35.76
CA ASP A 41 -29.73 19.18 -36.07
C ASP A 41 -30.51 20.06 -35.06
N GLY A 42 -30.21 21.37 -35.14
CA GLY A 42 -31.04 22.44 -34.59
C GLY A 42 -30.52 23.85 -34.91
N ARG A 43 -30.83 24.36 -36.10
CA ARG A 43 -30.67 25.77 -36.51
C ARG A 43 -31.59 26.70 -35.71
N GLY A 44 -31.07 27.87 -35.32
CA GLY A 44 -31.88 28.98 -34.79
C GLY A 44 -31.08 30.29 -34.78
N GLN A 45 -31.38 31.15 -35.76
CA GLN A 45 -30.78 32.46 -36.02
C GLN A 45 -31.71 33.53 -35.41
N LEU A 46 -31.20 34.59 -34.77
CA LEU A 46 -31.47 36.01 -35.09
C LEU A 46 -31.08 37.02 -33.97
N MET A 47 -30.61 38.18 -34.45
CA MET A 47 -30.78 39.56 -33.94
C MET A 47 -29.78 40.12 -32.91
N MET A 48 -28.92 40.97 -33.47
CA MET A 48 -28.16 42.06 -32.85
C MET A 48 -29.05 43.06 -32.11
N ARG A 49 -28.59 43.53 -30.96
CA ARG A 49 -28.82 44.89 -30.49
C ARG A 49 -27.62 45.38 -29.68
N SER A 50 -26.99 46.40 -30.22
CA SER A 50 -25.91 47.18 -29.66
C SER A 50 -26.45 48.18 -28.62
N SER A 51 -25.83 48.19 -27.45
CA SER A 51 -25.85 49.34 -26.56
C SER A 51 -24.58 49.31 -25.73
N THR A 52 -23.86 50.42 -25.87
CA THR A 52 -22.59 50.81 -25.28
C THR A 52 -22.66 50.84 -23.76
N THR A 53 -21.80 50.07 -23.11
CA THR A 53 -21.43 50.27 -21.70
C THR A 53 -19.92 50.17 -21.58
N SER A 54 -19.39 51.20 -20.93
CA SER A 54 -17.99 51.47 -20.61
C SER A 54 -17.30 50.27 -19.97
N LEU A 55 -16.09 50.02 -20.45
CA LEU A 55 -15.12 49.07 -19.92
C LEU A 55 -14.59 49.61 -18.57
N ASP A 56 -15.16 49.15 -17.47
CA ASP A 56 -14.44 49.09 -16.20
C ASP A 56 -13.75 47.74 -16.12
N GLU A 57 -12.43 47.77 -16.22
CA GLU A 57 -11.53 46.64 -16.00
C GLU A 57 -11.73 46.08 -14.58
N ARG A 58 -12.61 45.08 -14.45
CA ARG A 58 -12.56 44.17 -13.32
C ARG A 58 -11.33 43.30 -13.50
N SER A 59 -10.28 43.65 -12.76
CA SER A 59 -9.09 42.85 -12.52
C SER A 59 -9.52 41.40 -12.23
N VAL A 60 -9.26 40.49 -13.18
CA VAL A 60 -9.27 39.06 -12.93
C VAL A 60 -8.08 38.79 -12.02
N GLN A 61 -8.29 38.91 -10.70
CA GLN A 61 -7.41 38.33 -9.72
C GLN A 61 -7.46 36.83 -9.95
N SER A 62 -6.53 36.33 -10.76
CA SER A 62 -6.22 34.91 -10.84
C SER A 62 -5.70 34.52 -9.46
N ASN A 63 -6.57 33.99 -8.61
CA ASN A 63 -6.16 33.29 -7.40
C ASN A 63 -5.23 32.14 -7.84
N PRO A 64 -3.92 32.19 -7.56
CA PRO A 64 -2.99 31.13 -7.95
C PRO A 64 -3.06 29.92 -6.99
N ASN A 65 -3.91 29.97 -5.95
CA ASN A 65 -3.91 29.00 -4.85
C ASN A 65 -5.03 27.94 -4.87
N SER A 66 -5.88 27.84 -5.89
CA SER A 66 -6.96 26.82 -5.89
C SER A 66 -6.53 25.43 -6.40
N LEU A 67 -5.23 25.21 -6.64
CA LEU A 67 -4.71 23.99 -7.25
C LEU A 67 -4.01 23.03 -6.25
N ASP A 68 -3.85 23.42 -4.98
CA ASP A 68 -2.79 22.85 -4.14
C ASP A 68 -3.20 22.07 -2.89
N ALA A 69 -4.48 21.74 -2.69
CA ALA A 69 -4.82 20.74 -1.68
C ALA A 69 -5.93 19.82 -2.20
N PHE A 70 -5.55 18.62 -2.62
CA PHE A 70 -6.52 17.53 -2.68
C PHE A 70 -6.87 17.18 -1.24
N ASP A 71 -8.14 17.28 -0.90
CA ASP A 71 -8.66 16.77 0.35
C ASP A 71 -9.14 15.32 0.10
N PHE A 72 -8.28 14.35 0.42
CA PHE A 72 -8.64 12.92 0.42
C PHE A 72 -9.14 12.45 1.80
N THR A 73 -9.22 13.35 2.77
CA THR A 73 -9.50 13.02 4.18
C THR A 73 -10.86 12.36 4.32
N ALA A 74 -11.87 12.83 3.59
CA ALA A 74 -13.21 12.21 3.57
C ALA A 74 -13.22 10.77 3.03
N ILE A 75 -12.25 10.39 2.17
CA ILE A 75 -12.10 9.00 1.71
C ILE A 75 -11.39 8.19 2.78
N GLU A 76 -10.35 8.74 3.40
CA GLU A 76 -9.56 8.08 4.44
C GLU A 76 -10.36 7.83 5.73
N GLU A 77 -11.29 8.72 6.09
CA GLU A 77 -12.19 8.57 7.24
C GLU A 77 -13.16 7.37 7.11
N MET A 78 -13.39 6.86 5.90
CA MET A 78 -14.24 5.69 5.67
C MET A 78 -13.47 4.36 5.74
N ASP A 79 -12.19 4.38 6.13
CA ASP A 79 -11.35 3.19 6.24
C ASP A 79 -11.85 2.27 7.38
N PRO A 80 -12.24 1.01 7.08
CA PRO A 80 -12.66 0.06 8.12
C PRO A 80 -11.57 -0.19 9.17
N SER A 81 -10.29 0.02 8.83
CA SER A 81 -9.20 -0.08 9.80
C SER A 81 -9.30 0.97 10.92
N LEU A 82 -9.98 2.10 10.72
CA LEU A 82 -10.12 3.17 11.73
C LEU A 82 -11.28 2.95 12.70
N ALA A 83 -11.99 1.82 12.57
CA ALA A 83 -13.04 1.44 13.51
C ALA A 83 -12.52 1.40 14.95
N ASP A 84 -13.44 1.56 15.90
CA ASP A 84 -13.19 1.48 17.34
C ASP A 84 -12.24 2.54 17.92
N GLY A 85 -11.95 3.62 17.18
CA GLY A 85 -11.13 4.74 17.65
C GLY A 85 -9.63 4.55 17.45
N HIS A 86 -9.23 3.58 16.62
CA HIS A 86 -7.84 3.42 16.22
C HIS A 86 -7.38 4.56 15.33
N HIS A 87 -6.11 4.94 15.45
CA HIS A 87 -5.44 5.85 14.52
C HIS A 87 -4.20 5.19 13.92
N VAL A 88 -3.86 5.56 12.68
CA VAL A 88 -2.71 5.01 11.97
C VAL A 88 -1.42 5.67 12.46
N VAL A 89 -0.46 4.86 12.89
CA VAL A 89 0.88 5.30 13.31
C VAL A 89 1.97 4.88 12.32
N TYR A 90 1.67 3.93 11.43
CA TYR A 90 2.57 3.49 10.37
C TYR A 90 1.75 2.99 9.18
N ASP A 91 2.10 3.40 7.96
CA ASP A 91 1.55 2.82 6.73
C ASP A 91 2.61 2.85 5.62
N ARG A 92 3.24 1.70 5.35
CA ARG A 92 4.26 1.55 4.30
C ARG A 92 4.30 0.14 3.73
N GLU A 93 4.78 0.04 2.49
CA GLU A 93 5.17 -1.24 1.90
C GLU A 93 6.54 -1.69 2.41
N VAL A 94 6.64 -2.97 2.75
CA VAL A 94 7.84 -3.59 3.31
C VAL A 94 8.13 -4.89 2.56
N PRO A 95 9.39 -5.15 2.16
CA PRO A 95 9.74 -6.39 1.46
C PRO A 95 9.68 -7.57 2.43
N PHE A 96 8.72 -8.46 2.22
CA PHE A 96 8.52 -9.67 3.02
C PHE A 96 8.84 -10.90 2.19
N GLU A 97 9.55 -11.86 2.79
CA GLU A 97 9.69 -13.19 2.22
C GLU A 97 8.49 -14.04 2.65
N LEU A 98 7.57 -14.28 1.74
CA LEU A 98 6.37 -15.09 1.96
C LEU A 98 6.69 -16.57 1.80
N ARG A 99 6.40 -17.36 2.84
CA ARG A 99 6.54 -18.82 2.82
C ARG A 99 5.20 -19.45 3.17
N VAL A 100 4.85 -20.53 2.48
CA VAL A 100 3.69 -21.35 2.83
C VAL A 100 4.21 -22.63 3.47
N GLN A 101 3.78 -22.92 4.69
CA GLN A 101 4.13 -24.15 5.37
C GLN A 101 3.08 -25.21 5.07
N ASP A 102 3.50 -26.29 4.43
CA ASP A 102 2.68 -27.47 4.20
C ASP A 102 3.23 -28.66 5.00
N ALA A 103 2.35 -29.40 5.68
CA ALA A 103 2.74 -30.47 6.59
C ALA A 103 3.43 -31.66 5.89
N GLU A 104 3.30 -31.75 4.56
CA GLU A 104 3.82 -32.86 3.76
C GLU A 104 5.16 -32.56 3.04
N THR A 105 5.67 -31.33 3.07
CA THR A 105 6.90 -30.95 2.34
C THR A 105 8.07 -30.62 3.27
N SER A 106 9.14 -31.42 3.16
CA SER A 106 10.50 -31.10 3.63
C SER A 106 11.38 -30.63 2.47
N PRO A 107 12.43 -29.82 2.67
CA PRO A 107 12.60 -28.70 3.60
C PRO A 107 12.23 -27.37 2.92
N GLN A 108 11.50 -26.52 3.66
CA GLN A 108 11.35 -25.06 3.51
C GLN A 108 11.46 -24.53 2.05
N GLU A 109 10.32 -24.46 1.36
CA GLU A 109 10.24 -23.76 0.08
C GLU A 109 10.83 -22.35 0.24
N VAL A 110 11.74 -22.00 -0.68
CA VAL A 110 12.30 -20.64 -0.76
C VAL A 110 11.13 -19.72 -1.03
N GLY A 111 10.88 -18.77 -0.12
CA GLY A 111 9.73 -17.90 -0.20
C GLY A 111 9.82 -16.89 -1.35
N THR A 112 8.69 -16.31 -1.73
CA THR A 112 8.65 -15.20 -2.68
C THR A 112 8.85 -13.88 -1.95
N LEU A 113 9.72 -13.02 -2.48
CA LEU A 113 9.88 -11.68 -1.94
C LEU A 113 8.79 -10.78 -2.53
N GLU A 114 7.90 -10.26 -1.68
CA GLU A 114 6.81 -9.39 -2.09
C GLU A 114 6.78 -8.11 -1.26
N ALA A 115 6.36 -7.01 -1.89
CA ALA A 115 6.12 -5.76 -1.19
C ALA A 115 4.74 -5.84 -0.52
N ILE A 116 4.73 -6.04 0.79
CA ILE A 116 3.52 -6.16 1.58
C ILE A 116 3.22 -4.83 2.25
N LYS A 117 1.98 -4.36 2.10
CA LYS A 117 1.51 -3.14 2.76
C LYS A 117 1.27 -3.45 4.23
N CYS A 118 2.08 -2.84 5.09
CA CYS A 118 2.00 -2.96 6.54
C CYS A 118 1.43 -1.67 7.12
N LYS A 119 0.26 -1.78 7.74
CA LYS A 119 -0.40 -0.70 8.48
C LYS A 119 -0.36 -1.03 9.97
N ILE A 120 0.13 -0.10 10.80
CA ILE A 120 0.07 -0.22 12.26
C ILE A 120 -0.88 0.85 12.79
N LEU A 121 -1.78 0.40 13.64
CA LEU A 121 -2.81 1.18 14.28
C LEU A 121 -2.63 1.12 15.79
N ALA A 122 -2.84 2.24 16.46
CA ALA A 122 -2.84 2.33 17.91
C ALA A 122 -4.21 2.81 18.40
N LEU A 123 -4.65 2.23 19.52
CA LEU A 123 -5.81 2.67 20.28
C LEU A 123 -5.34 3.31 21.59
N GLY A 124 -5.89 4.49 21.91
CA GLY A 124 -5.45 5.31 23.05
C GLY A 124 -4.46 6.40 22.65
N ASP A 125 -4.02 7.17 23.64
CA ASP A 125 -3.09 8.29 23.46
C ASP A 125 -1.63 7.83 23.53
N GLU A 126 -0.68 8.66 23.06
CA GLU A 126 0.76 8.33 23.05
C GLU A 126 1.32 7.92 24.42
N GLY A 127 0.74 8.44 25.52
CA GLY A 127 1.14 8.10 26.89
C GLY A 127 0.35 6.94 27.52
N ASN A 128 -0.69 6.44 26.86
CA ASN A 128 -1.57 5.40 27.36
C ASN A 128 -2.13 4.56 26.20
N VAL A 129 -1.22 3.86 25.51
CA VAL A 129 -1.58 2.92 24.45
C VAL A 129 -2.30 1.74 25.09
N GLN A 130 -3.51 1.47 24.62
CA GLN A 130 -4.35 0.38 25.13
C GLN A 130 -4.23 -0.87 24.26
N HIS A 131 -4.13 -0.68 22.95
CA HIS A 131 -4.07 -1.77 21.99
C HIS A 131 -3.30 -1.34 20.75
N VAL A 132 -2.50 -2.25 20.20
CA VAL A 132 -1.73 -2.09 18.97
C VAL A 132 -2.20 -3.15 17.99
N ARG A 133 -2.62 -2.74 16.80
CA ARG A 133 -3.03 -3.64 15.72
C ARG A 133 -2.15 -3.45 14.51
N MET A 134 -1.55 -4.53 14.02
CA MET A 134 -0.88 -4.56 12.72
C MET A 134 -1.77 -5.25 11.71
N GLU A 135 -1.86 -4.68 10.52
CA GLU A 135 -2.58 -5.21 9.36
C GLU A 135 -1.61 -5.36 8.20
N LEU A 136 -1.58 -6.56 7.62
CA LEU A 136 -0.81 -6.88 6.43
C LEU A 136 -1.77 -7.10 5.26
N SER A 137 -1.54 -6.41 4.16
CA SER A 137 -2.32 -6.55 2.92
C SER A 137 -1.42 -6.59 1.69
N SER A 138 -1.87 -7.27 0.64
CA SER A 138 -1.17 -7.34 -0.65
C SER A 138 -1.90 -6.54 -1.73
N GLU A 139 -1.15 -6.06 -2.72
CA GLU A 139 -1.70 -5.55 -3.97
C GLU A 139 -1.89 -6.66 -5.02
N ASN A 140 -1.12 -7.74 -4.92
CA ASN A 140 -1.17 -8.88 -5.83
C ASN A 140 -2.34 -9.83 -5.51
N ASP A 141 -2.67 -9.96 -4.22
CA ASP A 141 -3.77 -10.78 -3.73
C ASP A 141 -4.70 -9.95 -2.84
N LEU A 142 -5.94 -9.78 -3.31
CA LEU A 142 -6.98 -9.03 -2.60
C LEU A 142 -7.49 -9.74 -1.33
N PHE A 143 -7.35 -11.06 -1.26
CA PHE A 143 -7.78 -11.86 -0.11
C PHE A 143 -6.70 -11.99 0.96
N PHE A 144 -5.46 -11.59 0.63
CA PHE A 144 -4.37 -11.51 1.59
C PHE A 144 -4.66 -10.37 2.57
N HIS A 145 -5.17 -10.72 3.75
CA HIS A 145 -5.36 -9.82 4.87
C HIS A 145 -5.11 -10.55 6.19
N TYR A 146 -4.04 -10.17 6.87
CA TYR A 146 -3.64 -10.75 8.15
C TYR A 146 -3.56 -9.67 9.21
N THR A 147 -4.01 -10.03 10.41
CA THR A 147 -4.03 -9.12 11.57
C THR A 147 -3.23 -9.69 12.73
N HIS A 148 -2.47 -8.83 13.39
CA HIS A 148 -1.84 -9.09 14.68
C HIS A 148 -2.32 -8.03 15.66
N GLY A 149 -2.83 -8.44 16.83
CA GLY A 149 -3.36 -7.53 17.85
C GLY A 149 -2.68 -7.80 19.18
N VAL A 150 -2.23 -6.75 19.85
CA VAL A 150 -1.53 -6.82 21.13
C VAL A 150 -2.07 -5.76 22.08
N ASP A 151 -2.45 -6.19 23.28
CA ASP A 151 -2.77 -5.33 24.42
C ASP A 151 -1.70 -5.52 25.50
N GLU A 152 -1.80 -4.78 26.62
CA GLU A 152 -0.82 -4.89 27.70
C GLU A 152 -0.71 -6.32 28.26
N HIS A 153 -1.81 -7.07 28.30
CA HIS A 153 -1.83 -8.41 28.86
C HIS A 153 -1.16 -9.44 27.94
N SER A 154 -1.52 -9.44 26.66
CA SER A 154 -0.90 -10.31 25.66
C SER A 154 0.55 -9.94 25.41
N PHE A 155 0.91 -8.65 25.53
CA PHE A 155 2.31 -8.21 25.48
C PHE A 155 3.17 -8.83 26.57
N ARG A 156 2.68 -8.99 27.81
CA ARG A 156 3.45 -9.66 28.88
C ARG A 156 3.81 -11.10 28.50
N THR A 157 2.87 -11.82 27.90
CA THR A 157 3.13 -13.18 27.39
C THR A 157 4.19 -13.14 26.27
N LEU A 158 4.11 -12.18 25.36
CA LEU A 158 5.08 -11.99 24.29
C LEU A 158 6.48 -11.64 24.85
N GLN A 159 6.52 -10.75 25.84
CA GLN A 159 7.72 -10.29 26.53
C GLN A 159 8.43 -11.45 27.23
N GLU A 160 7.70 -12.31 27.94
CA GLU A 160 8.24 -13.50 28.60
C GLU A 160 8.74 -14.55 27.59
N ASN A 161 7.94 -14.85 26.56
CA ASN A 161 8.26 -15.87 25.56
C ASN A 161 9.49 -15.51 24.72
N GLN A 162 9.63 -14.23 24.36
CA GLN A 162 10.70 -13.75 23.49
C GLN A 162 11.81 -13.01 24.24
N LYS A 163 11.71 -12.93 25.57
CA LYS A 163 12.67 -12.27 26.47
C LYS A 163 12.91 -10.80 26.08
N LEU A 164 11.84 -10.09 25.77
CA LEU A 164 11.92 -8.67 25.45
C LEU A 164 12.21 -7.87 26.73
N MET A 165 13.06 -6.86 26.61
CA MET A 165 13.47 -5.98 27.72
C MET A 165 12.75 -4.62 27.69
N ILE A 166 11.79 -4.46 26.78
CA ILE A 166 11.05 -3.21 26.54
C ILE A 166 9.70 -3.27 27.23
N ASP A 167 9.12 -2.10 27.50
CA ASP A 167 7.76 -1.97 28.00
C ASP A 167 6.75 -1.92 26.84
N PHE A 168 5.46 -2.13 27.14
CA PHE A 168 4.40 -2.15 26.13
C PHE A 168 4.31 -0.83 25.33
N THR A 169 4.53 0.30 25.99
CA THR A 169 4.53 1.63 25.35
C THR A 169 5.61 1.78 24.28
N GLU A 170 6.70 1.00 24.36
CA GLU A 170 7.79 1.03 23.38
C GLU A 170 7.59 0.04 22.23
N TYR A 171 6.66 -0.92 22.38
CA TYR A 171 6.46 -2.01 21.43
C TYR A 171 6.23 -1.52 19.99
N THR A 172 5.30 -0.58 19.81
CA THR A 172 4.99 0.02 18.50
C THR A 172 6.24 0.62 17.85
N SER A 173 7.02 1.39 18.60
CA SER A 173 8.23 2.05 18.12
C SER A 173 9.29 1.03 17.69
N VAL A 174 9.43 -0.07 18.42
CA VAL A 174 10.35 -1.17 18.09
C VAL A 174 9.93 -1.87 16.81
N VAL A 175 8.65 -2.22 16.65
CA VAL A 175 8.13 -2.85 15.43
C VAL A 175 8.35 -1.94 14.21
N ILE A 176 8.01 -0.66 14.32
CA ILE A 176 8.23 0.33 13.25
C ILE A 176 9.72 0.40 12.87
N LYS A 177 10.62 0.38 13.86
CA LYS A 177 12.06 0.38 13.61
C LYS A 177 12.50 -0.88 12.85
N MET A 178 11.99 -2.05 13.21
CA MET A 178 12.31 -3.30 12.50
C MET A 178 11.81 -3.28 11.06
N LEU A 179 10.57 -2.87 10.82
CA LEU A 179 10.01 -2.71 9.47
C LEU A 179 10.86 -1.74 8.63
N ASN A 180 11.21 -0.58 9.19
CA ASN A 180 12.04 0.40 8.50
C ASN A 180 13.46 -0.11 8.21
N ASN A 181 14.02 -0.96 9.06
CA ASN A 181 15.32 -1.59 8.80
C ASN A 181 15.23 -2.59 7.64
N CYS A 182 14.16 -3.38 7.55
CA CYS A 182 13.91 -4.27 6.41
C CYS A 182 13.78 -3.49 5.09
N ILE A 183 13.22 -2.28 5.11
CA ILE A 183 13.16 -1.41 3.93
C ILE A 183 14.56 -0.88 3.56
N LYS A 184 15.32 -0.38 4.54
CA LYS A 184 16.59 0.32 4.30
C LYS A 184 17.75 -0.63 3.97
N GLU A 185 17.78 -1.79 4.62
CA GLU A 185 18.89 -2.74 4.58
C GLU A 185 18.36 -4.18 4.39
N PRO A 186 17.73 -4.49 3.25
CA PRO A 186 17.06 -5.78 3.02
C PRO A 186 18.00 -6.99 2.98
N HIS A 187 19.32 -6.79 2.89
CA HIS A 187 20.32 -7.86 2.96
C HIS A 187 20.74 -8.18 4.40
N SER A 188 20.54 -7.23 5.33
CA SER A 188 20.93 -7.32 6.73
C SER A 188 19.73 -7.57 7.65
N TYR A 189 18.55 -7.07 7.28
CA TYR A 189 17.30 -7.26 8.02
C TYR A 189 16.24 -7.85 7.10
N LEU A 190 15.74 -9.02 7.48
CA LEU A 190 14.76 -9.79 6.74
C LEU A 190 13.46 -9.85 7.53
N ALA A 191 12.33 -9.77 6.83
CA ALA A 191 11.00 -10.04 7.35
C ALA A 191 10.49 -11.30 6.67
N VAL A 192 10.40 -12.40 7.41
CA VAL A 192 9.94 -13.70 6.87
C VAL A 192 8.54 -13.96 7.40
N PHE A 193 7.57 -14.09 6.50
CA PHE A 193 6.18 -14.31 6.83
C PHE A 193 5.77 -15.74 6.45
N VAL A 194 5.62 -16.59 7.45
CA VAL A 194 5.27 -18.01 7.28
C VAL A 194 3.78 -18.18 7.50
N MET A 195 3.06 -18.56 6.46
CA MET A 195 1.61 -18.81 6.48
C MET A 195 1.32 -20.31 6.63
N GLN A 196 0.37 -20.63 7.50
CA GLN A 196 -0.17 -21.97 7.69
C GLN A 196 -1.55 -22.09 7.03
N ARG A 197 -1.96 -23.33 6.74
CA ARG A 197 -3.25 -23.62 6.09
C ARG A 197 -4.48 -23.33 6.94
N ASP A 198 -4.33 -23.28 8.25
CA ASP A 198 -5.40 -22.98 9.20
C ASP A 198 -5.69 -21.47 9.33
N GLY A 199 -4.98 -20.64 8.58
CA GLY A 199 -5.09 -19.19 8.64
C GLY A 199 -4.19 -18.56 9.70
N GLN A 200 -3.44 -19.34 10.49
CA GLN A 200 -2.38 -18.79 11.32
C GLN A 200 -1.18 -18.42 10.46
N ALA A 201 -0.45 -17.40 10.89
CA ALA A 201 0.81 -17.02 10.26
C ALA A 201 1.76 -16.47 11.32
N ARG A 202 3.05 -16.47 11.01
CA ARG A 202 4.09 -15.95 11.88
C ARG A 202 5.02 -15.06 11.08
N LEU A 203 5.25 -13.84 11.58
CA LEU A 203 6.20 -12.89 11.04
C LEU A 203 7.46 -12.92 11.91
N ASP A 204 8.59 -13.31 11.33
CA ASP A 204 9.88 -13.29 11.99
C ASP A 204 10.76 -12.17 11.41
N PHE A 205 11.20 -11.26 12.28
CA PHE A 205 12.24 -10.29 11.96
C PHE A 205 13.60 -10.91 12.24
N ILE A 206 14.41 -11.07 11.21
CA ILE A 206 15.69 -11.76 11.28
C ILE A 206 16.81 -10.81 10.89
N LYS A 207 17.86 -10.74 11.70
CA LYS A 207 19.11 -10.06 11.37
C LYS A 207 20.14 -11.05 10.84
N ASN A 208 20.67 -10.76 9.66
CA ASN A 208 21.82 -11.43 9.11
C ASN A 208 23.11 -10.81 9.67
N MET A 209 23.82 -11.58 10.49
CA MET A 209 25.13 -11.23 11.05
C MET A 209 26.29 -11.83 10.23
N GLU A 210 26.07 -12.09 8.95
CA GLU A 210 27.00 -12.71 7.96
C GLU A 210 27.27 -14.20 8.18
N TYR A 211 27.61 -14.59 9.41
CA TYR A 211 27.89 -15.98 9.79
C TYR A 211 26.75 -16.63 10.58
N LYS A 212 25.70 -15.87 10.89
CA LYS A 212 24.54 -16.34 11.66
C LYS A 212 23.32 -15.47 11.41
N PHE A 213 22.15 -16.11 11.31
CA PHE A 213 20.85 -15.45 11.38
C PHE A 213 20.36 -15.40 12.83
N VAL A 214 19.92 -14.23 13.27
CA VAL A 214 19.40 -14.01 14.62
C VAL A 214 17.98 -13.47 14.51
N GLU A 215 17.02 -14.21 15.04
CA GLU A 215 15.64 -13.74 15.22
C GLU A 215 15.65 -12.61 16.27
N LEU A 216 15.07 -11.47 15.91
CA LEU A 216 14.98 -10.28 16.75
C LEU A 216 13.61 -10.17 17.43
N LEU A 217 12.55 -10.50 16.70
CA LEU A 217 11.16 -10.43 17.15
C LEU A 217 10.33 -11.35 16.26
N SER A 218 9.37 -12.02 16.87
CA SER A 218 8.36 -12.82 16.21
C SER A 218 6.96 -12.29 16.54
N CYS A 219 6.06 -12.26 15.56
CA CYS A 219 4.69 -11.79 15.73
C CYS A 219 3.72 -12.81 15.12
N ASP A 220 2.73 -13.25 15.90
CA ASP A 220 1.73 -14.20 15.44
C ASP A 220 0.55 -13.46 14.80
N PHE A 221 0.25 -13.81 13.56
CA PHE A 221 -0.82 -13.23 12.75
C PHE A 221 -1.93 -14.26 12.54
N VAL A 222 -3.13 -13.76 12.33
CA VAL A 222 -4.29 -14.57 11.95
C VAL A 222 -4.93 -13.95 10.71
N ALA A 223 -5.30 -14.81 9.76
CA ALA A 223 -6.05 -14.43 8.57
C ALA A 223 -7.39 -13.83 9.01
N SER A 224 -7.73 -12.68 8.43
CA SER A 224 -9.01 -12.04 8.73
C SER A 224 -10.19 -12.82 8.14
N SER A 225 -11.35 -12.66 8.76
CA SER A 225 -12.59 -13.27 8.28
C SER A 225 -12.99 -12.72 6.90
N GLU A 226 -13.77 -13.51 6.15
CA GLU A 226 -14.24 -13.11 4.81
C GLU A 226 -15.03 -11.79 4.82
N ASP A 227 -15.77 -11.51 5.90
CA ASP A 227 -16.53 -10.27 6.04
C ASP A 227 -15.60 -9.05 6.15
N VAL A 228 -14.54 -9.15 6.96
CA VAL A 228 -13.53 -8.11 7.11
C VAL A 228 -12.79 -7.92 5.79
N VAL A 229 -12.33 -9.02 5.16
CA VAL A 229 -11.67 -8.98 3.86
C VAL A 229 -12.55 -8.28 2.82
N ARG A 230 -13.84 -8.61 2.75
CA ARG A 230 -14.80 -7.97 1.84
C ARG A 230 -14.96 -6.48 2.09
N GLN A 231 -15.02 -6.06 3.35
CA GLN A 231 -15.09 -4.64 3.71
C GLN A 231 -13.82 -3.89 3.25
N HIS A 232 -12.64 -4.45 3.50
CA HIS A 232 -11.36 -3.88 3.06
C HIS A 232 -11.24 -3.82 1.53
N ILE A 233 -11.62 -4.88 0.82
CA ILE A 233 -11.63 -4.88 -0.66
C ILE A 233 -12.58 -3.80 -1.19
N THR A 234 -13.78 -3.71 -0.63
CA THR A 234 -14.78 -2.71 -1.03
C THR A 234 -14.27 -1.30 -0.80
N PHE A 235 -13.68 -1.04 0.37
CA PHE A 235 -13.06 0.24 0.70
C PHE A 235 -11.91 0.58 -0.25
N ARG A 236 -10.96 -0.33 -0.48
CA ARG A 236 -9.82 -0.11 -1.39
C ARG A 236 -10.29 0.20 -2.80
N TYR A 237 -11.26 -0.57 -3.31
CA TYR A 237 -11.85 -0.33 -4.63
C TYR A 237 -12.49 1.05 -4.72
N ASN A 238 -13.35 1.40 -3.76
CA ASN A 238 -14.05 2.70 -3.75
C ASN A 238 -13.09 3.88 -3.59
N SER A 239 -12.04 3.71 -2.78
CA SER A 239 -11.00 4.71 -2.58
C SER A 239 -10.24 4.98 -3.89
N VAL A 240 -9.77 3.92 -4.56
CA VAL A 240 -9.06 4.04 -5.85
C VAL A 240 -10.00 4.62 -6.92
N LYS A 241 -11.24 4.12 -7.01
CA LYS A 241 -12.25 4.62 -7.96
C LYS A 241 -12.51 6.11 -7.78
N SER A 242 -12.69 6.55 -6.54
CA SER A 242 -12.95 7.97 -6.21
C SER A 242 -11.74 8.84 -6.51
N ARG A 243 -10.53 8.39 -6.15
CA ARG A 243 -9.27 9.08 -6.48
C ARG A 243 -9.09 9.22 -7.99
N VAL A 244 -9.32 8.16 -8.76
CA VAL A 244 -9.23 8.18 -10.23
C VAL A 244 -10.26 9.14 -10.81
N ALA A 245 -11.51 9.12 -10.35
CA ALA A 245 -12.55 10.03 -10.83
C ALA A 245 -12.19 11.51 -10.58
N LEU A 246 -11.69 11.84 -9.37
CA LEU A 246 -11.24 13.18 -9.02
C LEU A 246 -10.04 13.62 -9.89
N MET A 247 -9.06 12.74 -10.07
CA MET A 247 -7.90 13.04 -10.92
C MET A 247 -8.28 13.22 -12.40
N GLN A 248 -9.25 12.43 -12.90
CA GLN A 248 -9.77 12.58 -14.26
C GLN A 248 -10.51 13.90 -14.47
N ALA A 249 -11.37 14.30 -13.53
CA ALA A 249 -12.05 15.60 -13.58
C ALA A 249 -11.04 16.75 -13.61
N ARG A 250 -10.01 16.71 -12.75
CA ARG A 250 -8.94 17.71 -12.74
C ARG A 250 -8.16 17.76 -14.06
N LEU A 251 -7.83 16.60 -14.63
CA LEU A 251 -7.14 16.55 -15.92
C LEU A 251 -7.99 17.23 -17.01
N GLN A 252 -9.31 17.05 -16.98
CA GLN A 252 -10.22 17.71 -17.92
C GLN A 252 -10.25 19.23 -17.71
N ASP A 253 -10.28 19.70 -16.47
CA ASP A 253 -10.25 21.13 -16.14
C ASP A 253 -8.93 21.79 -16.58
N ILE A 254 -7.78 21.14 -16.31
CA ILE A 254 -6.47 21.61 -16.77
C ILE A 254 -6.43 21.63 -18.30
N ASN A 255 -6.93 20.59 -18.97
CA ASN A 255 -6.96 20.54 -20.43
C ASN A 255 -7.83 21.67 -21.00
N ALA A 256 -9.00 21.94 -20.42
CA ALA A 256 -9.85 23.07 -20.79
C ALA A 256 -9.14 24.42 -20.56
N LEU A 257 -8.44 24.59 -19.43
CA LEU A 257 -7.70 25.80 -19.13
C LEU A 257 -6.55 26.05 -20.10
N VAL A 258 -5.79 25.00 -20.47
CA VAL A 258 -4.71 25.10 -21.45
C VAL A 258 -5.25 25.39 -22.86
N LYS A 259 -6.40 24.82 -23.24
CA LYS A 259 -7.09 25.17 -24.51
C LYS A 259 -7.38 26.66 -24.60
N VAL A 260 -7.84 27.26 -23.50
CA VAL A 260 -8.22 28.68 -23.45
C VAL A 260 -7.00 29.59 -23.36
N LYS A 261 -6.01 29.25 -22.52
CA LYS A 261 -4.88 30.15 -22.23
C LYS A 261 -3.71 30.03 -23.19
N ASN A 262 -3.42 28.85 -23.74
CA ASN A 262 -2.24 28.60 -24.59
C ASN A 262 -2.51 27.46 -25.60
N PRO A 263 -3.34 27.68 -26.64
CA PRO A 263 -3.71 26.65 -27.60
C PRO A 263 -2.51 26.08 -28.38
N SER A 264 -1.45 26.87 -28.57
CA SER A 264 -0.20 26.49 -29.24
C SER A 264 0.57 25.39 -28.49
N LEU A 265 0.53 25.43 -27.15
CA LEU A 265 1.21 24.49 -26.26
C LEU A 265 0.49 23.12 -26.25
N LEU A 266 -0.83 23.16 -26.43
CA LEU A 266 -1.67 21.97 -26.58
C LEU A 266 -1.40 21.23 -27.90
N LEU A 267 -1.20 21.99 -28.99
CA LEU A 267 -0.79 21.44 -30.28
C LEU A 267 0.62 20.80 -30.23
N GLN A 268 1.52 21.33 -29.39
CA GLN A 268 2.85 20.72 -29.17
C GLN A 268 2.79 19.46 -28.29
N LEU A 269 1.98 19.47 -27.22
CA LEU A 269 1.75 18.28 -26.37
C LEU A 269 1.08 17.14 -27.15
N GLN A 270 0.12 17.44 -28.01
CA GLN A 270 -0.50 16.45 -28.89
C GLN A 270 0.46 15.88 -29.95
N LYS A 271 1.46 16.66 -30.39
CA LYS A 271 2.50 16.20 -31.33
C LYS A 271 3.60 15.38 -30.67
N THR A 272 3.82 15.53 -29.35
CA THR A 272 4.87 14.84 -28.59
C THR A 272 4.37 13.62 -27.83
N ALA A 273 3.05 13.44 -27.68
CA ALA A 273 2.50 12.18 -27.20
C ALA A 273 2.92 11.04 -28.16
N PRO A 274 3.66 10.01 -27.69
CA PRO A 274 4.06 8.92 -28.56
C PRO A 274 2.81 8.27 -29.12
N ARG A 275 2.72 8.21 -30.46
CA ARG A 275 1.78 7.36 -31.18
C ARG A 275 2.09 5.92 -30.79
N MET A 276 1.51 5.44 -29.69
CA MET A 276 1.44 4.02 -29.36
C MET A 276 0.75 3.33 -30.53
N GLY A 277 1.56 2.65 -31.34
CA GLY A 277 1.20 2.18 -32.66
C GLY A 277 0.13 1.11 -32.59
N MET A 278 -1.03 1.41 -33.20
CA MET A 278 -1.85 0.38 -33.84
C MET A 278 -1.02 -0.25 -34.96
N LYS A 279 -0.41 -1.40 -34.69
CA LYS A 279 -0.05 -2.35 -35.76
C LYS A 279 -1.13 -3.42 -35.80
N ARG A 280 -1.66 -3.57 -37.02
CA ARG A 280 -2.67 -4.52 -37.47
C ARG A 280 -2.19 -5.96 -37.34
#